data_AF-A0A3M1SE09-F1
#
_entry.id   AF-A0A3M1SE09-F1
#
_cell.length_a   1.000
_cell.length_b   1.000
_cell.length_c   1.000
_cell.angle_alpha   90.00
_cell.angle_beta   90.00
_cell.angle_gamma   90.00
#
_symmetry.space_group_name_H-M   'P 1'
#
loop_
_entity.id
_entity.type
_entity.pdbx_description
1 polymer ?
#
loop_
_entity_poly.entity_id
_entity_poly.type
_entity_poly.pdbx_seq_one_letter_code
_entity_poly.pdbx_strand_id
1 'polypeptide(L)' 'EVFPVNPAVLIIGTGYSGVMRVPDSVIEELNSKGIETSVMKTPDAVDYYNSLSEKGKVVAALHLTC' A
#
# COMPACT_ATOMS: atom_id res chain seq x y z
N GLU A 1 6.75 9.66 6.47
CA GLU A 1 7.09 9.29 5.08
C GLU A 1 7.44 7.81 5.02
N VAL A 2 7.09 7.12 3.93
CA VAL A 2 7.28 5.66 3.77
C VAL A 2 8.65 5.30 3.17
N PHE A 3 9.19 6.16 2.31
CA PHE A 3 10.45 5.95 1.60
C PHE A 3 11.69 5.66 2.46
N PRO A 4 11.86 6.21 3.68
CA PRO A 4 13.02 5.91 4.52
C PRO A 4 13.09 4.44 4.98
N VAL A 5 11.97 3.72 4.95
CA VAL A 5 11.86 2.35 5.48
C VAL A 5 12.27 1.29 4.44
N ASN A 6 12.35 1.67 3.15
CA ASN A 6 12.60 0.80 2.01
C ASN A 6 11.84 -0.53 2.10
N PRO A 7 10.48 -0.49 2.09
CA PRO A 7 9.67 -1.69 2.25
C PRO A 7 9.82 -2.63 1.06
N ALA A 8 9.71 -3.94 1.31
CA ALA A 8 9.60 -4.91 0.23
C ALA A 8 8.20 -4.82 -0.42
N VAL A 9 7.18 -4.53 0.39
CA VAL A 9 5.77 -4.42 -0.04
C VAL A 9 5.16 -3.14 0.52
N LEU A 10 4.53 -2.35 -0.34
CA LEU A 10 3.71 -1.19 0.02
C LEU A 10 2.24 -1.47 -0.33
N ILE A 11 1.39 -1.46 0.69
CA ILE A 11 -0.06 -1.62 0.54
C ILE A 11 -0.71 -0.24 0.65
N ILE A 12 -1.52 0.16 -0.33
CA ILE A 12 -2.23 1.44 -0.35
C ILE A 12 -3.72 1.19 -0.20
N GLY A 13 -4.29 1.64 0.91
CA GLY A 13 -5.72 1.64 1.18
C GLY A 13 -6.38 2.89 0.59
N THR A 14 -7.30 2.72 -0.36
CA THR A 14 -7.95 3.82 -1.10
C THR A 14 -9.19 4.39 -0.43
N GLY A 15 -9.39 4.07 0.84
CA GLY A 15 -10.57 4.44 1.61
C GLY A 15 -11.57 3.30 1.72
N TYR A 16 -12.62 3.52 2.49
CA TYR A 16 -13.70 2.54 2.67
C TYR A 16 -14.48 2.31 1.37
N SER A 17 -14.77 3.39 0.65
CA SER A 17 -15.48 3.36 -0.63
C SER A 17 -14.54 3.18 -1.83
N GLY A 18 -13.25 3.46 -1.64
CA GLY A 18 -12.22 3.24 -2.65
C GLY A 18 -12.17 4.33 -3.72
N VAL A 19 -12.59 5.56 -3.38
CA VAL A 19 -12.68 6.67 -4.34
C VAL A 19 -11.35 7.41 -4.51
N MET A 20 -10.38 7.20 -3.61
CA MET A 20 -9.03 7.71 -3.79
C MET A 20 -8.35 7.00 -4.97
N ARG A 21 -7.92 7.78 -5.97
CA ARG A 21 -7.14 7.25 -7.10
C ARG A 21 -5.66 7.32 -6.80
N VAL A 22 -4.95 6.24 -7.07
CA VAL A 22 -3.49 6.22 -7.13
C VAL A 22 -3.09 6.35 -8.60
N PRO A 23 -2.33 7.38 -8.99
CA PRO A 23 -1.86 7.49 -10.38
C PRO A 23 -0.94 6.32 -10.75
N ASP A 24 -1.06 5.81 -11.98
CA ASP A 24 -0.21 4.72 -12.48
C ASP A 24 1.28 5.07 -12.42
N SER A 25 1.64 6.34 -12.66
CA SER A 25 3.02 6.82 -12.56
C SER A 25 3.62 6.64 -11.16
N VAL A 26 2.81 6.73 -10.10
CA VAL A 26 3.26 6.49 -8.72
C VAL A 26 3.56 5.00 -8.53
N ILE A 27 2.70 4.12 -9.07
CA ILE A 27 2.87 2.67 -9.00
C ILE A 27 4.13 2.25 -9.78
N GLU A 28 4.32 2.80 -10.98
CA GLU A 28 5.50 2.55 -11.81
C GLU A 28 6.79 3.01 -11.13
N GLU A 29 6.79 4.20 -10.51
CA GLU A 29 7.95 4.70 -9.78
C GLU A 29 8.30 3.77 -8.60
N LEU A 30 7.30 3.36 -7.81
CA LEU A 30 7.50 2.43 -6.69
C LEU A 30 8.04 1.07 -7.15
N ASN A 31 7.45 0.51 -8.21
CA ASN A 31 7.91 -0.75 -8.78
C ASN A 31 9.33 -0.65 -9.35
N SER A 32 9.69 0.47 -9.98
CA SER A 32 11.07 0.72 -10.47
C SER A 32 12.11 0.76 -9.34
N LYS A 33 11.68 1.11 -8.12
CA LYS A 33 12.48 1.09 -6.90
C LYS A 33 12.53 -0.29 -6.24
N GLY A 34 11.90 -1.30 -6.85
CA GLY A 34 11.83 -2.66 -6.33
C GLY A 34 10.82 -2.85 -5.20
N ILE A 35 9.88 -1.91 -5.04
CA ILE A 35 8.82 -1.98 -4.03
C ILE A 35 7.58 -2.58 -4.68
N GLU A 36 7.17 -3.77 -4.23
CA GLU A 36 5.92 -4.36 -4.70
C GLU A 36 4.73 -3.56 -4.17
N THR A 37 3.92 -3.00 -5.06
CA THR A 37 2.81 -2.11 -4.68
C THR A 37 1.46 -2.75 -4.91
N SER A 38 0.62 -2.81 -3.87
CA SER A 38 -0.76 -3.31 -3.92
C SER A 38 -1.73 -2.18 -3.58
N VAL A 39 -2.74 -1.95 -4.43
CA VAL A 39 -3.74 -0.89 -4.23
C VAL A 39 -5.13 -1.53 -4.10
N MET A 40 -5.82 -1.26 -2.99
CA MET A 40 -7.13 -1.86 -2.70
C MET A 40 -7.92 -1.02 -1.70
N LYS A 41 -9.18 -1.38 -1.43
CA LYS A 41 -9.97 -0.70 -0.40
C LYS A 41 -9.33 -0.89 0.97
N THR A 42 -9.49 0.09 1.85
CA THR A 42 -8.85 0.07 3.18
C THR A 42 -9.18 -1.18 4.01
N PRO A 43 -10.41 -1.73 4.04
CA PRO A 43 -10.68 -3.00 4.72
C PRO A 43 -9.81 -4.15 4.21
N ASP A 44 -9.75 -4.33 2.88
CA ASP A 44 -8.96 -5.39 2.26
C ASP A 44 -7.45 -5.17 2.49
N ALA A 45 -7.01 -3.91 2.49
CA ALA A 45 -5.61 -3.53 2.73
C ALA A 45 -5.17 -3.90 4.15
N VAL A 46 -6.05 -3.76 5.14
CA VAL A 46 -5.79 -4.13 6.53
C VAL A 46 -5.69 -5.65 6.66
N ASP A 47 -6.61 -6.39 6.07
CA ASP A 47 -6.58 -7.86 6.10
C ASP A 47 -5.33 -8.41 5.41
N TYR A 48 -4.97 -7.83 4.25
CA TYR A 48 -3.77 -8.22 3.53
C TYR A 48 -2.50 -7.89 4.32
N TYR A 49 -2.41 -6.70 4.90
CA TYR A 49 -1.30 -6.32 5.78
C TYR A 49 -1.15 -7.30 6.95
N ASN A 50 -2.24 -7.62 7.64
CA ASN A 50 -2.22 -8.55 8.78
C ASN A 50 -1.75 -9.95 8.39
N SER A 51 -2.04 -10.41 7.16
CA SER A 51 -1.59 -11.71 6.67
C SER A 51 -0.08 -11.77 6.35
N LEU A 52 0.55 -10.62 6.16
CA LEU A 52 1.95 -10.49 5.72
C LEU A 52 2.87 -9.86 6.76
N SER A 53 2.33 -9.17 7.76
CA SER A 53 3.09 -8.36 8.72
C SER A 53 4.12 -9.18 9.50
N GLU A 54 3.88 -10.46 9.74
CA GLU A 54 4.81 -11.38 10.39
C GLU A 54 5.94 -11.89 9.48
N LYS A 55 5.85 -11.67 8.17
CA LYS A 55 6.70 -12.31 7.15
C LYS A 55 7.73 -11.38 6.51
N GLY A 56 7.71 -10.07 6.77
CA GLY A 56 8.69 -9.15 6.18
C GLY A 56 8.48 -7.66 6.45
N LYS A 57 9.25 -6.83 5.73
CA LYS A 57 9.15 -5.36 5.76
C LYS A 57 7.97 -4.89 4.93
N VAL A 58 6.78 -5.00 5.50
CA VAL A 58 5.53 -4.53 4.88
C VAL A 58 5.15 -3.18 5.48
N VAL A 59 4.75 -2.23 4.63
CA VAL A 59 4.19 -0.95 5.06
C VAL A 59 2.82 -0.76 4.43
N ALA A 60 1.87 -0.22 5.20
CA ALA A 60 0.57 0.18 4.72
C ALA A 60 0.38 1.71 4.80
N ALA A 61 -0.12 2.32 3.73
CA ALA A 61 -0.57 3.70 3.69
C ALA A 61 -2.10 3.70 3.55
N LEU A 62 -2.82 4.03 4.61
CA LEU A 62 -4.28 3.83 4.69
C LEU A 62 -5.01 5.16 4.67
N HIS A 63 -5.86 5.36 3.67
CA HIS A 63 -6.90 6.37 3.77
C HIS A 63 -8.03 5.87 4.68
N LEU A 64 -8.30 6.58 5.77
CA LEU A 64 -9.25 6.13 6.80
C LEU A 64 -10.71 6.45 6.48
N THR A 65 -10.94 7.41 5.58
CA THR A 65 -12.28 7.86 5.16
C THR A 65 -12.56 7.40 3.72
N CYS A 66 -13.47 8.07 3.00
CA CYS A 66 -14.10 7.60 1.76
C CYS A 66 -13.14 6.96 0.74
#